data_AF-A0A212CM95-F1
#
_entry.id   AF-A0A212CM95-F1
#
_cell.length_a   1.000
_cell.length_b   1.000
_cell.length_c   1.000
_cell.angle_alpha   90.00
_cell.angle_beta   90.00
_cell.angle_gamma   90.00
#
_symmetry.space_group_name_H-M   'P 1'
#
loop_
_entity.id
_entity.type
_entity.pdbx_description
1 polymer ?
#
loop_
_entity_poly.entity_id
_entity_poly.type
_entity_poly.pdbx_seq_one_letter_code
_entity_poly.pdbx_strand_id
1 'polypeptide(L)'
;MGFQCLKIESKDPRLDWIDSLSGTEIPLHYICKLASHAIHLVVFHERSGNYLWHGHLRLKRHMDRKFVPFRKLQFGRYPGAFDRPELQQITVDGLDVLIPKDPMHFLEELPHSRFIECRYKEARAFFQ
;
A
#
# COMPACT_ATOMS: atom_id res chain seq x y z
N MET A 1 6.22 8.49 26.35
CA MET A 1 6.69 7.45 25.41
C MET A 1 5.82 7.50 24.16
N GLY A 2 6.41 7.51 22.96
CA GLY A 2 5.69 7.63 21.69
C GLY A 2 5.40 6.28 21.02
N PHE A 3 4.77 6.31 19.85
CA PHE A 3 4.53 5.12 19.03
C PHE A 3 5.86 4.50 18.57
N GLN A 4 5.95 3.17 18.63
CA GLN A 4 6.97 2.40 17.91
C GLN A 4 6.44 2.12 16.51
N CYS A 5 7.20 2.45 15.46
CA CYS A 5 6.73 2.29 14.08
C CYS A 5 7.60 1.31 13.29
N LEU A 6 6.94 0.38 12.62
CA LEU A 6 7.53 -0.59 11.69
C LEU A 6 7.25 -0.13 10.27
N LYS A 7 8.31 0.15 9.49
CA LYS A 7 8.23 0.49 8.07
C LYS A 7 8.35 -0.78 7.22
N ILE A 8 7.51 -0.89 6.21
CA ILE A 8 7.49 -2.01 5.27
C ILE A 8 7.64 -1.44 3.87
N GLU A 9 8.67 -1.88 3.18
CA GLU A 9 9.07 -1.39 1.87
C GLU A 9 9.22 -2.54 0.89
N SER A 10 9.10 -2.21 -0.40
CA SER A 10 9.39 -3.14 -1.48
C SER A 10 9.91 -2.39 -2.69
N LYS A 11 10.45 -3.13 -3.66
CA LYS A 11 10.84 -2.56 -4.95
C LYS A 11 9.64 -1.87 -5.61
N ASP A 12 9.89 -0.74 -6.24
CA ASP A 12 8.88 -0.03 -6.99
C ASP A 12 8.50 -0.82 -8.26
N PRO A 13 7.27 -1.37 -8.34
CA PRO A 13 6.85 -2.16 -9.51
C PRO A 13 6.79 -1.31 -10.79
N ARG A 14 6.76 0.03 -10.68
CA ARG A 14 6.78 0.94 -11.84
C ARG A 14 8.14 0.97 -12.54
N LEU A 15 9.20 0.55 -11.85
CA LEU A 15 10.58 0.57 -12.36
C LEU A 15 11.07 -0.83 -12.77
N ASP A 16 10.27 -1.88 -12.58
CA ASP A 16 10.68 -3.27 -12.86
C ASP A 16 10.98 -3.55 -14.35
N TRP A 17 10.55 -2.67 -15.27
CA TRP A 17 10.86 -2.78 -16.70
C TRP A 17 12.23 -2.17 -17.10
N ILE A 18 12.83 -1.34 -16.23
CA ILE A 18 14.10 -0.66 -16.48
C ILE A 18 15.17 -1.38 -15.65
N ASP A 19 15.92 -2.29 -16.28
CA ASP A 19 16.94 -3.10 -15.60
C ASP A 19 18.01 -2.22 -14.87
N SER A 20 18.20 -0.94 -15.26
CA SER A 20 19.10 0.01 -14.61
C SER A 20 18.52 0.79 -13.40
N LEU A 21 17.19 0.80 -13.21
CA LEU A 21 16.51 1.47 -12.07
C LEU A 21 15.84 0.47 -11.11
N SER A 22 15.97 -0.83 -11.39
CA SER A 22 15.59 -1.92 -10.49
C SER A 22 16.37 -1.82 -9.17
N GLY A 23 15.77 -1.21 -8.14
CA GLY A 23 16.41 -1.13 -6.82
C GLY A 23 15.81 -0.14 -5.85
N THR A 24 15.04 0.84 -6.30
CA THR A 24 14.40 1.81 -5.39
C THR A 24 13.33 1.11 -4.57
N GLU A 25 13.56 1.00 -3.26
CA GLU A 25 12.53 0.58 -2.30
C GLU A 25 11.59 1.77 -2.03
N ILE A 26 10.29 1.52 -2.13
CA ILE A 26 9.22 2.48 -1.80
C ILE A 26 8.49 2.01 -0.54
N PRO A 27 8.03 2.95 0.32
CA PRO A 27 7.22 2.59 1.46
C PRO A 27 5.84 2.09 1.02
N LEU A 28 5.40 0.97 1.59
CA LEU A 28 4.08 0.39 1.33
C LEU A 28 3.17 0.47 2.55
N HIS A 29 3.73 0.19 3.73
CA HIS A 29 2.97 0.23 4.97
C HIS A 29 3.82 0.75 6.12
N TYR A 30 3.18 1.47 7.05
CA TYR A 30 3.71 1.73 8.37
C TYR A 30 2.76 1.16 9.40
N ILE A 31 3.30 0.50 10.41
CA ILE A 31 2.53 -0.04 11.52
C ILE A 31 3.09 0.58 12.78
N CYS A 32 2.32 1.46 13.39
CA CYS A 32 2.70 2.16 14.59
C CYS A 32 1.93 1.59 15.77
N LYS A 33 2.63 1.22 16.84
CA LYS A 33 2.05 0.63 18.05
C LYS A 33 2.37 1.47 19.28
N LEU A 34 1.37 1.68 20.13
CA LEU A 34 1.52 2.26 21.46
C LEU A 34 0.64 1.49 22.45
N ALA A 35 1.27 0.81 23.41
CA ALA A 35 0.60 -0.10 24.35
C ALA A 35 -0.28 -1.13 23.61
N SER A 36 -1.60 -1.06 23.79
CA SER A 36 -2.61 -1.92 23.14
C SER A 36 -3.15 -1.39 21.81
N HIS A 37 -2.77 -0.18 21.40
CA HIS A 37 -3.27 0.46 20.17
C HIS A 37 -2.30 0.25 19.02
N ALA A 38 -2.86 0.04 17.82
CA ALA A 38 -2.12 -0.06 16.57
C ALA A 38 -2.76 0.83 15.50
N ILE A 39 -1.93 1.56 14.79
CA ILE A 39 -2.28 2.36 13.61
C ILE A 39 -1.62 1.69 12.41
N HIS A 40 -2.40 1.37 11.39
CA HIS A 40 -1.91 0.83 10.12
C HIS A 40 -2.05 1.90 9.05
N LEU A 41 -0.94 2.53 8.67
CA LEU A 41 -0.87 3.45 7.55
C LEU A 41 -0.54 2.66 6.29
N VAL A 42 -1.37 2.81 5.26
CA VAL A 42 -1.22 2.16 3.96
C VAL A 42 -0.90 3.24 2.93
N VAL A 43 0.20 3.07 2.20
CA VAL A 43 0.63 4.04 1.19
C VAL A 43 0.14 3.57 -0.18
N PHE A 44 -0.63 4.44 -0.82
CA PHE A 44 -1.10 4.25 -2.18
C PHE A 44 -0.19 5.05 -3.12
N HIS A 45 0.22 4.41 -4.21
CA HIS A 45 1.06 4.99 -5.26
C HIS A 45 0.28 5.03 -6.55
N GLU A 46 0.38 6.15 -7.27
CA GLU A 46 -0.17 6.26 -8.61
C GLU A 46 0.62 5.38 -9.59
N ARG A 47 -0.10 4.63 -10.43
CA ARG A 47 0.44 3.81 -11.52
C ARG A 47 -0.12 4.23 -12.88
N SER A 48 0.57 3.81 -13.94
CA SER A 48 0.12 3.98 -15.33
C SER A 48 -1.29 3.39 -15.52
N GLY A 49 -2.24 4.21 -15.96
CA GLY A 49 -3.67 3.85 -16.02
C GLY A 49 -4.57 4.65 -15.08
N ASN A 50 -4.05 5.65 -14.37
CA ASN A 50 -4.80 6.57 -13.49
C ASN A 50 -5.55 5.86 -12.34
N TYR A 51 -4.92 4.85 -11.76
CA TYR A 51 -5.40 4.16 -10.56
C TYR A 51 -4.38 4.27 -9.43
N LEU A 52 -4.88 4.13 -8.20
CA LEU A 52 -4.09 4.11 -6.99
C LEU A 52 -3.79 2.66 -6.58
N TRP A 53 -2.51 2.33 -6.44
CA TRP A 53 -2.06 0.99 -6.09
C TRP A 53 -1.47 0.96 -4.70
N HIS A 54 -1.79 -0.07 -3.90
CA HIS A 54 -1.05 -0.38 -2.68
C HIS A 54 -0.42 -1.77 -2.75
N GLY A 55 0.73 -1.91 -2.10
CA GLY A 55 1.48 -3.16 -2.10
C GLY A 55 0.99 -4.21 -1.10
N HIS A 56 1.67 -5.36 -1.13
CA HIS A 56 1.51 -6.45 -0.16
C HIS A 56 2.41 -6.18 1.05
N LEU A 57 1.85 -6.33 2.25
CA LEU A 57 2.59 -6.41 3.49
C LEU A 57 3.37 -7.74 3.60
N ARG A 58 4.63 -7.74 3.17
CA ARG A 58 5.55 -8.89 3.32
C ARG A 58 6.56 -8.65 4.42
N LEU A 59 6.45 -9.38 5.52
CA LEU A 59 7.42 -9.33 6.61
C LEU A 59 8.73 -10.03 6.22
N LYS A 60 9.85 -9.30 6.31
CA LYS A 60 11.21 -9.85 6.19
C LYS A 60 11.48 -10.81 7.35
N ARG A 61 12.36 -11.81 7.17
CA ARG A 61 12.60 -12.91 8.13
C ARG A 61 13.00 -12.44 9.54
N HIS A 62 13.68 -11.31 9.65
CA HIS A 62 14.16 -10.73 10.92
C HIS A 62 13.12 -9.86 11.65
N MET A 63 11.95 -9.61 11.04
CA MET A 63 10.94 -8.73 11.63
C MET A 63 10.10 -9.47 12.68
N ASP A 64 9.70 -8.76 13.74
CA ASP A 64 8.86 -9.32 14.80
C ASP A 64 7.43 -9.57 14.29
N ARG A 65 7.08 -10.86 14.12
CA ARG A 65 5.76 -11.31 13.67
C ARG A 65 4.68 -11.19 14.76
N LYS A 66 5.07 -10.88 15.99
CA LYS A 66 4.17 -10.64 17.14
C LYS A 66 3.97 -9.14 17.43
N PHE A 67 4.57 -8.25 16.63
CA PHE A 67 4.47 -6.81 16.83
C PHE A 67 3.01 -6.36 16.95
N VAL A 68 2.17 -6.80 16.01
CA VAL A 68 0.70 -6.65 16.00
C VAL A 68 0.06 -7.96 15.49
N PRO A 69 -1.25 -8.19 15.71
CA PRO A 69 -1.95 -9.33 15.11
C PRO A 69 -2.16 -9.10 13.59
N PHE A 70 -1.11 -9.29 12.79
CA PHE A 70 -1.10 -8.99 11.33
C PHE A 70 -2.26 -9.60 10.54
N ARG A 71 -2.77 -10.77 10.93
CA ARG A 71 -3.91 -11.43 10.26
C ARG A 71 -5.24 -10.68 10.42
N LYS A 72 -5.34 -9.75 11.38
CA LYS A 72 -6.52 -8.93 11.63
C LYS A 72 -6.48 -7.59 10.90
N LEU A 73 -5.38 -7.27 10.22
CA LEU A 73 -5.28 -6.04 9.42
C LEU A 73 -6.18 -6.16 8.18
N GLN A 74 -6.91 -5.08 7.87
CA GLN A 74 -7.78 -5.02 6.70
C GLN A 74 -6.97 -5.00 5.39
N PHE A 75 -5.81 -4.32 5.42
CA PHE A 75 -4.90 -4.22 4.29
C PHE A 75 -3.68 -5.13 4.44
N GLY A 76 -3.07 -5.45 3.31
CA GLY A 76 -1.76 -6.11 3.27
C GLY A 76 -1.80 -7.62 3.02
N ARG A 77 -2.96 -8.29 2.99
CA ARG A 77 -3.04 -9.69 2.57
C ARG A 77 -2.76 -9.86 1.07
N TYR A 78 -3.27 -8.93 0.27
CA TYR A 78 -3.08 -8.86 -1.17
C TYR A 78 -2.75 -7.41 -1.54
N PRO A 79 -1.99 -7.16 -2.63
CA PRO A 79 -1.93 -5.82 -3.21
C PRO A 79 -3.30 -5.46 -3.81
N GLY A 80 -3.56 -4.16 -3.93
CA GLY A 80 -4.83 -3.66 -4.44
C GLY A 80 -4.66 -2.49 -5.40
N ALA A 81 -5.62 -2.31 -6.28
CA ALA A 81 -5.74 -1.20 -7.21
C ALA A 81 -7.14 -0.60 -7.06
N PHE A 82 -7.19 0.72 -6.94
CA PHE A 82 -8.39 1.48 -6.65
C PHE A 82 -8.53 2.60 -7.68
N ASP A 83 -9.77 2.92 -8.03
CA ASP A 83 -10.04 4.13 -8.79
C ASP A 83 -9.57 5.37 -8.01
N ARG A 84 -9.10 6.39 -8.73
CA ARG A 84 -8.65 7.63 -8.10
C ARG A 84 -9.89 8.41 -7.62
N PRO A 85 -10.11 8.58 -6.31
CA PRO A 85 -11.27 9.30 -5.82
C PRO A 85 -11.10 10.81 -6.06
N GLU A 86 -12.22 11.50 -6.23
CA GLU A 86 -12.22 12.95 -6.08
C GLU A 86 -11.97 13.32 -4.62
N LEU A 87 -11.08 14.28 -4.39
CA LEU A 87 -10.69 14.71 -3.05
C LEU A 87 -11.33 16.06 -2.70
N GLN A 88 -11.62 16.24 -1.43
CA GLN A 88 -12.00 17.52 -0.82
C GLN A 88 -11.09 17.82 0.36
N GLN A 89 -10.78 19.11 0.56
CA GLN A 89 -10.01 19.56 1.70
C GLN A 89 -10.93 19.74 2.91
N ILE A 90 -10.51 19.20 4.05
CA ILE A 90 -11.12 19.42 5.35
C ILE A 90 -10.03 19.75 6.37
N THR A 91 -10.40 20.34 7.49
CA THR A 91 -9.49 20.59 8.61
C THR A 91 -9.84 19.64 9.76
N VAL A 92 -8.87 18.84 10.22
CA VAL A 92 -9.01 17.94 11.37
C VAL A 92 -7.96 18.35 12.41
N ASP A 93 -8.40 18.74 13.61
CA ASP A 93 -7.51 19.18 14.70
C ASP A 93 -6.50 20.28 14.28
N GLY A 94 -6.91 21.17 13.38
CA GLY A 94 -6.07 22.25 12.83
C GLY A 94 -5.13 21.82 11.70
N LEU A 95 -5.18 20.55 11.27
CA LEU A 95 -4.45 20.04 10.12
C LEU A 95 -5.36 19.98 8.90
N ASP A 96 -4.95 20.64 7.81
CA ASP A 96 -5.62 20.53 6.52
C ASP A 96 -5.26 19.19 5.87
N VAL A 97 -6.29 18.39 5.58
CA VAL A 97 -6.17 17.06 4.97
C VAL A 97 -7.11 16.94 3.78
N LEU A 98 -6.70 16.14 2.79
CA LEU A 98 -7.54 15.78 1.66
C LEU A 98 -8.19 14.41 1.91
N ILE A 99 -9.52 14.36 1.86
CA ILE A 99 -10.28 13.11 2.00
C ILE A 99 -11.09 12.82 0.73
N PRO A 100 -11.43 11.56 0.44
CA PRO A 100 -12.40 11.24 -0.61
C PRO A 100 -13.73 11.96 -0.38
N LYS A 101 -14.30 12.54 -1.45
CA LYS A 101 -15.65 13.12 -1.41
C LYS A 101 -16.72 12.07 -1.09
N ASP A 102 -16.52 10.84 -1.58
CA ASP A 102 -17.33 9.68 -1.27
C ASP A 102 -16.46 8.58 -0.62
N PRO A 103 -16.34 8.58 0.72
CA PRO A 103 -15.62 7.54 1.45
C PRO A 103 -16.26 6.16 1.33
N MET A 104 -17.58 6.09 1.08
CA MET A 104 -18.29 4.81 1.01
C MET A 104 -17.90 4.05 -0.25
N HIS A 105 -17.80 4.74 -1.38
CA HIS A 105 -17.32 4.14 -2.62
C HIS A 105 -15.95 3.45 -2.45
N PHE A 106 -15.00 4.11 -1.77
CA PHE A 106 -13.69 3.53 -1.48
C PHE A 106 -13.78 2.26 -0.62
N LEU A 107 -14.68 2.22 0.37
CA LEU A 107 -14.88 1.05 1.24
C LEU A 107 -15.56 -0.11 0.50
N GLU A 108 -16.47 0.20 -0.43
CA GLU A 108 -17.17 -0.78 -1.27
C GLU A 108 -16.24 -1.42 -2.31
N GLU A 109 -15.23 -0.70 -2.79
CA GLU A 109 -14.23 -1.21 -3.74
C GLU A 109 -13.25 -2.21 -3.10
N LEU A 110 -12.98 -2.08 -1.80
CA LEU A 110 -11.99 -2.88 -1.07
C LEU A 110 -12.08 -4.41 -1.28
N PRO A 111 -13.25 -5.08 -1.21
CA PRO A 111 -13.34 -6.52 -1.47
C PRO A 111 -13.02 -6.93 -2.92
N HIS A 112 -13.12 -5.99 -3.87
CA HIS A 112 -12.96 -6.24 -5.31
C HIS A 112 -11.66 -5.67 -5.90
N SER A 113 -10.89 -4.91 -5.11
CA SER A 113 -9.71 -4.18 -5.56
C SER A 113 -8.45 -5.04 -5.75
N ARG A 114 -8.54 -6.38 -5.66
CA ARG A 114 -7.36 -7.24 -5.69
C ARG A 114 -6.56 -7.06 -6.98
N PHE A 115 -5.32 -6.62 -6.85
CA PHE A 115 -4.42 -6.43 -7.96
C PHE A 115 -3.63 -7.70 -8.30
N ILE A 116 -3.50 -7.99 -9.59
CA ILE A 116 -2.71 -9.11 -10.12
C ILE A 116 -1.60 -8.52 -10.99
N GLU A 117 -0.36 -8.61 -10.51
CA GLU A 117 0.80 -8.11 -11.24
C GLU A 117 1.08 -8.97 -12.49
N CYS A 118 1.38 -8.31 -13.61
CA CYS A 118 1.79 -8.99 -14.82
C CYS A 118 3.21 -9.56 -14.66
N ARG A 119 3.38 -10.82 -15.06
CA ARG A 119 4.68 -11.46 -15.21
C ARG A 119 5.32 -11.03 -16.54
N TYR A 120 5.72 -9.76 -16.61
CA TYR A 120 6.12 -9.13 -17.86
C TYR A 120 7.30 -9.84 -18.55
N LYS A 121 8.30 -10.30 -17.78
CA LYS A 121 9.48 -10.99 -18.34
C LYS A 121 9.06 -12.30 -19.02
N GLU A 122 8.20 -13.08 -18.39
CA GLU A 122 7.66 -14.32 -18.93
C GLU A 122 6.70 -14.07 -20.10
N ALA A 123 5.81 -13.07 -20.00
CA ALA A 123 4.91 -12.69 -21.08
C ALA A 123 5.67 -12.27 -22.33
N ARG A 124 6.72 -11.46 -22.19
CA ARG A 124 7.57 -11.04 -23.30
C ARG A 124 8.32 -12.23 -23.93
N ALA A 125 8.80 -13.17 -23.11
CA ALA A 125 9.49 -14.36 -23.60
C ALA A 125 8.56 -15.31 -24.38
N PHE A 126 7.26 -15.33 -24.08
CA PHE A 126 6.28 -16.14 -24.81
C PHE A 126 6.03 -15.67 -26.26
N PHE A 127 6.18 -14.36 -26.52
CA PHE A 127 5.97 -13.77 -27.85
C PHE A 127 7.22 -13.72 -28.73
N GLN A 128 8.33 -14.33 -28.28
CA GLN A 128 9.58 -14.47 -29.04
C GLN A 128 9.73 -15.91 -29.53
#